data_AF-A0A8S8Y1P2-F1
#
_entry.id   AF-A0A8S8Y1P2-F1
#
_cell.length_a   1.000
_cell.length_b   1.000
_cell.length_c   1.000
_cell.angle_alpha   90.00
_cell.angle_beta   90.00
_cell.angle_gamma   90.00
#
_symmetry.space_group_name_H-M   'P 1'
#
loop_
_entity.id
_entity.type
_entity.pdbx_description
1 polymer ?
#
loop_
_entity_poly.entity_id
_entity_poly.type
_entity_poly.pdbx_seq_one_letter_code
_entity_poly.pdbx_strand_id
1 'polypeptide(L)' 'MAFCVQCGQMQNDGTRFCRFCGGQQPGDQLIARLRMEAESIRFQMQQMQAQQMQAQQMQRANFGQQQNQQRW' A
#
# COMPACT_ATOMS: atom_id res chain seq x y z
N MET A 1 9.63 6.28 -15.17
CA MET A 1 9.56 5.27 -16.25
C MET A 1 8.25 4.54 -16.07
N ALA A 2 7.51 4.28 -17.15
CA ALA A 2 6.21 3.62 -17.11
C ALA A 2 6.21 2.39 -18.02
N PHE A 3 5.32 1.43 -17.75
CA PHE A 3 5.12 0.26 -18.61
C PHE A 3 3.78 0.37 -19.33
N CYS A 4 3.75 -0.05 -20.59
CA CYS A 4 2.52 -0.07 -21.35
C CYS A 4 1.49 -1.00 -20.70
N VAL A 5 0.31 -0.47 -20.36
CA VAL A 5 -0.79 -1.24 -19.74
C VAL A 5 -1.36 -2.35 -20.65
N GLN A 6 -1.01 -2.35 -21.93
CA GLN A 6 -1.55 -3.28 -22.92
C GLN A 6 -0.53 -4.32 -23.41
N CYS A 7 0.74 -3.96 -23.57
CA CYS A 7 1.78 -4.87 -24.07
C CYS A 7 3.00 -5.02 -23.13
N GLY A 8 3.00 -4.35 -21.98
CA GLY A 8 4.06 -4.46 -20.98
C GLY A 8 5.42 -3.86 -21.36
N GLN A 9 5.54 -3.27 -22.55
CA GLN A 9 6.81 -2.67 -22.98
C GLN A 9 7.11 -1.38 -22.21
N MET A 10 8.39 -1.20 -21.86
CA MET A 10 8.86 0.00 -21.16
C MET A 10 8.71 1.24 -22.05
N GLN A 11 8.20 2.32 -21.46
CA GLN A 11 7.99 3.62 -22.08
C GLN A 11 8.57 4.75 -21.21
N ASN A 12 8.82 5.89 -21.84
CA ASN A 12 9.03 7.14 -21.12
C ASN A 12 7.74 7.57 -20.40
N ASP A 13 7.88 8.30 -19.30
CA ASP A 13 6.71 8.88 -18.63
C ASP A 13 6.02 9.91 -19.55
N GLY A 14 4.70 10.05 -19.43
CA GLY A 14 3.92 11.03 -20.19
C GLY A 14 3.62 10.66 -21.65
N THR A 15 4.09 9.50 -22.15
CA THR A 15 3.71 9.03 -23.49
C THR A 15 2.21 8.72 -23.54
N ARG A 16 1.45 9.35 -24.45
CA ARG A 16 0.00 9.09 -24.61
C ARG A 16 -0.33 7.81 -25.36
N PHE A 17 0.60 7.29 -26.15
CA PHE A 17 0.45 6.05 -26.93
C PHE A 17 1.73 5.23 -26.82
N CYS A 18 1.57 3.91 -26.76
CA CYS A 18 2.71 3.00 -26.75
C CYS A 18 3.40 2.98 -28.12
N ARG A 19 4.71 3.22 -28.15
CA ARG A 19 5.50 3.18 -29.40
C ARG A 19 5.59 1.80 -30.04
N PHE A 20 5.29 0.73 -29.31
CA PHE A 20 5.42 -0.65 -29.79
C PHE A 20 4.08 -1.25 -30.25
N CYS A 21 2.99 -1.01 -29.50
CA CYS A 21 1.69 -1.61 -29.82
C CYS A 21 0.60 -0.59 -30.20
N GLY A 22 0.89 0.71 -30.14
CA GLY A 22 -0.09 1.77 -30.42
C GLY A 22 -1.18 1.95 -29.34
N GLY A 23 -1.19 1.12 -28.30
CA GLY A 23 -2.18 1.19 -27.22
C GLY A 23 -2.14 2.55 -26.48
N GLN A 24 -3.31 3.14 -26.27
CA GLN A 24 -3.43 4.40 -25.53
C GLN A 24 -2.97 4.21 -24.08
N GLN A 25 -2.17 5.15 -23.60
CA GLN A 25 -1.69 5.17 -22.22
C GLN A 25 -2.58 6.09 -21.38
N PRO A 26 -2.74 5.77 -20.09
CA PRO A 26 -3.44 6.64 -19.16
C PRO A 26 -2.80 8.02 -19.11
N GLY A 27 -3.62 9.08 -19.13
CA GLY A 27 -3.13 10.45 -19.02
C GLY A 27 -2.55 10.78 -17.65
N ASP A 28 -1.76 11.85 -17.58
CA ASP A 28 -1.02 12.26 -16.38
C ASP A 28 -1.92 12.50 -15.16
N GLN A 29 -3.13 13.03 -15.38
CA GLN A 29 -4.10 13.28 -14.31
C GLN A 29 -4.54 11.97 -13.63
N LEU A 30 -4.83 10.93 -14.43
CA LEU A 30 -5.23 9.63 -13.89
C LEU A 30 -4.05 8.98 -13.15
N ILE A 31 -2.85 9.04 -13.73
CA ILE A 31 -1.64 8.53 -13.08
C ILE A 31 -1.38 9.25 -11.74
N ALA A 32 -1.53 10.58 -11.69
CA ALA A 32 -1.37 11.33 -10.45
C ALA A 32 -2.39 10.91 -9.39
N ARG A 33 -3.66 10.72 -9.76
CA ARG A 33 -4.69 10.22 -8.85
C ARG A 33 -4.35 8.82 -8.31
N LEU A 34 -3.97 7.90 -9.18
CA LEU A 34 -3.63 6.53 -8.80
C LEU A 34 -2.41 6.47 -7.86
N ARG A 35 -1.44 7.39 -8.02
CA ARG A 35 -0.30 7.50 -7.10
C ARG A 35 -0.75 7.93 -5.69
N MET A 36 -1.57 8.98 -5.61
CA MET A 36 -2.12 9.43 -4.32
C MET A 36 -2.96 8.34 -3.64
N GLU A 37 -3.75 7.59 -4.41
CA GLU A 37 -4.53 6.46 -3.88
C GLU A 37 -3.63 5.32 -3.40
N ALA A 38 -2.58 4.96 -4.15
CA ALA A 38 -1.63 3.95 -3.72
C ALA A 38 -0.90 4.36 -2.43
N GLU A 39 -0.59 5.65 -2.26
CA GLU A 39 0.02 6.19 -1.04
C GLU A 39 -0.94 6.13 0.15
N SER A 40 -2.22 6.50 -0.03
CA SER A 40 -3.22 6.44 1.03
C SER A 40 -3.48 5.00 1.50
N ILE A 41 -3.54 4.04 0.57
CA ILE A 41 -3.69 2.61 0.88
C ILE A 41 -2.49 2.11 1.70
N ARG A 42 -1.25 2.49 1.32
CA ARG A 42 -0.04 2.12 2.07
C ARG A 42 -0.07 2.66 3.50
N PHE A 43 -0.46 3.93 3.66
CA PHE A 43 -0.57 4.56 4.97
C PHE A 43 -1.63 3.88 5.84
N GLN A 44 -2.80 3.57 5.27
CA GLN A 44 -3.87 2.88 5.98
C GLN A 44 -3.43 1.48 6.44
N MET A 45 -2.77 0.72 5.57
CA MET A 45 -2.23 -0.61 5.94
C MET A 45 -1.19 -0.50 7.06
N GLN A 46 -0.31 0.51 7.02
CA GLN A 46 0.67 0.73 8.08
C GLN A 46 0.00 1.06 9.42
N GLN A 47 -1.03 1.91 9.43
CA GLN A 47 -1.77 2.23 10.64
C GLN A 47 -2.50 1.01 11.20
N MET A 48 -3.13 0.20 10.34
CA MET A 48 -3.80 -1.03 10.75
C MET A 48 -2.83 -2.04 11.38
N GLN A 49 -1.66 -2.22 10.76
CA GLN A 49 -0.61 -3.10 11.29
C GLN A 49 -0.10 -2.61 12.66
N ALA A 50 0.09 -1.29 12.83
CA ALA A 50 0.49 -0.71 14.10
C ALA A 50 -0.57 -0.92 15.19
N GLN A 51 -1.85 -0.73 14.85
CA GLN A 51 -2.96 -0.95 15.78
C GLN A 51 -3.04 -2.42 16.22
N GLN A 52 -2.88 -3.36 15.28
CA GLN A 52 -2.88 -4.79 15.60
C GLN A 52 -1.72 -5.19 16.52
N MET A 53 -0.52 -4.66 16.26
CA MET A 53 0.65 -4.85 17.13
C MET A 53 0.42 -4.30 18.55
N GLN A 54 -0.17 -3.11 18.67
CA GLN A 54 -0.44 -2.50 19.97
C GLN A 54 -1.49 -3.30 20.76
N ALA A 55 -2.55 -3.77 20.09
CA ALA A 55 -3.57 -4.61 20.70
C ALA A 55 -2.97 -5.94 21.21
N GLN A 56 -2.12 -6.59 20.42
CA GLN A 56 -1.47 -7.84 20.81
C GLN A 56 -0.53 -7.66 22.02
N GLN A 57 0.23 -6.56 22.07
CA GLN A 57 1.08 -6.25 23.22
C GLN A 57 0.26 -6.02 24.49
N MET A 58 -0.84 -5.26 24.39
CA MET A 58 -1.71 -4.99 25.53
C MET A 58 -2.33 -6.28 26.07
N GLN A 59 -2.78 -7.18 25.19
CA GLN A 59 -3.33 -8.47 25.59
C GLN A 59 -2.29 -9.30 26.34
N ARG A 60 -1.05 -9.39 25.81
CA ARG A 60 0.05 -10.12 26.45
C ARG A 60 0.41 -9.54 27.82
N ALA A 61 0.44 -8.22 27.96
CA ALA A 61 0.71 -7.56 29.24
C ALA A 61 -0.40 -7.84 30.28
N ASN A 62 -1.67 -7.85 29.85
CA ASN A 62 -2.80 -8.15 30.72
C ASN A 62 -2.77 -9.60 31.24
N PHE A 63 -2.54 -10.58 30.36
CA PHE A 63 -2.39 -11.98 30.75
C PHE A 63 -1.22 -12.20 31.72
N GLY A 64 -0.09 -11.51 31.51
CA GLY A 64 1.06 -11.58 32.42
C GLY A 64 0.77 -11.02 33.83
N GLN A 65 -0.03 -9.95 33.94
CA GLN A 65 -0.43 -9.43 35.25
C GLN A 65 -1.43 -10.35 35.98
N GLN A 66 -2.42 -10.89 35.29
CA GLN A 66 -3.40 -11.81 35.91
C GLN A 66 -2.73 -13.04 36.51
N GLN A 67 -1.73 -13.60 35.82
CA GLN A 67 -1.01 -14.77 36.32
C GLN A 67 -0.16 -14.47 37.57
N ASN A 68 0.34 -13.25 37.71
CA ASN A 68 1.10 -12.84 38.90
C ASN A 68 0.18 -12.56 40.10
N GLN A 69 -1.05 -12.07 39.86
CA GLN A 69 -2.02 -11.80 40.93
C GLN A 69 -2.59 -13.09 41.56
N GLN A 70 -2.64 -14.20 40.81
CA GLN A 70 -3.12 -15.50 41.30
C GLN A 70 -2.05 -16.33 42.05
N ARG A 71 -0.82 -15.81 42.17
CA ARG A 71 0.31 -16.53 42.77
C ARG A 71 0.53 -16.22 44.26
N TRP A 72 -0.31 -15.40 44.88
CA TRP A 72 -0.29 -15.06 46.31
C TRP A 72 -1.53 -15.59 47.02
#